data_AF-A0A354MQY7-F1
#
_entry.id   AF-A0A354MQY7-F1
#
_cell.length_a   1.000
_cell.length_b   1.000
_cell.length_c   1.000
_cell.angle_alpha   90.00
_cell.angle_beta   90.00
_cell.angle_gamma   90.00
#
_symmetry.space_group_name_H-M   'P 1'
#
loop_
_entity.id
_entity.type
_entity.pdbx_description
1 polymer ?
#
loop_
_entity_poly.entity_id
_entity_poly.type
_entity_poly.pdbx_seq_one_letter_code
_entity_poly.pdbx_strand_id
1 'polypeptide(L)'
;MKRWIPIGVVLVLLILAFGLCATAWNPGAFSGDWYCAETGELFRFQNGLVSCEGHNLLTGNDAMCGAYCFDRGSVTVFSLGVAGLENPRQLYLIHGADGDRLCGSKDGTGETYFYRSQQAALAN
;
A
#
# COMPACT_ATOMS: atom_id res chain seq x y z
N MET A 1 -39.51 17.93 -28.72
CA MET A 1 -38.43 16.92 -28.65
C MET A 1 -37.04 17.58 -28.68
N LYS A 2 -36.68 18.42 -27.68
CA LYS A 2 -35.40 19.17 -27.70
C LYS A 2 -34.69 19.30 -26.33
N ARG A 3 -35.34 18.82 -25.25
CA ARG A 3 -34.85 18.90 -23.86
C ARG A 3 -34.15 17.64 -23.33
N TRP A 4 -34.19 16.53 -24.08
CA TRP A 4 -33.67 15.22 -23.65
C TRP A 4 -32.18 15.01 -24.00
N ILE A 5 -31.70 15.70 -25.04
CA ILE A 5 -30.30 15.64 -25.50
C ILE A 5 -29.32 16.19 -24.43
N PRO A 6 -29.55 17.36 -23.78
CA PRO A 6 -28.60 17.85 -22.78
C PRO A 6 -28.57 16.97 -21.52
N ILE A 7 -29.70 16.36 -21.15
CA ILE A 7 -29.79 15.47 -19.99
C ILE A 7 -28.98 14.18 -20.24
N GLY A 8 -29.10 13.59 -21.44
CA GLY A 8 -28.32 12.41 -21.81
C GLY A 8 -26.82 12.67 -21.83
N VAL A 9 -26.38 13.83 -22.34
CA VAL A 9 -24.96 14.21 -22.36
C VAL A 9 -24.41 14.41 -20.95
N VAL A 10 -25.16 15.07 -20.05
CA VAL A 10 -24.75 15.25 -18.65
C VAL A 10 -24.62 13.91 -17.93
N LEU A 11 -25.56 12.98 -18.16
CA LEU A 11 -25.51 11.64 -17.56
C LEU A 11 -24.27 10.85 -18.03
N VAL A 12 -23.96 10.90 -19.33
CA VAL A 12 -22.77 10.24 -19.90
C VAL A 12 -21.48 10.85 -19.36
N LEU A 13 -21.41 12.17 -19.23
CA LEU A 13 -20.25 12.84 -18.63
C LEU A 13 -20.07 12.47 -17.15
N LEU A 14 -21.16 12.34 -16.38
CA LEU A 14 -21.11 11.89 -14.99
C LEU A 14 -20.63 10.44 -14.87
N ILE A 15 -21.10 9.54 -15.74
CA ILE A 15 -20.66 8.13 -15.76
C ILE A 15 -19.18 8.03 -16.16
N LEU A 16 -18.73 8.81 -17.14
CA LEU A 16 -17.33 8.89 -17.53
C LEU A 16 -16.47 9.44 -16.39
N ALA A 17 -16.90 10.50 -15.73
CA ALA A 17 -16.19 11.07 -14.58
C ALA A 17 -16.11 10.07 -13.42
N PHE A 18 -17.21 9.38 -13.08
CA PHE A 18 -17.21 8.34 -12.04
C PHE A 18 -16.38 7.12 -12.44
N GLY A 19 -16.44 6.68 -13.70
CA GLY A 19 -15.61 5.58 -14.21
C GLY A 19 -14.13 5.92 -14.18
N LEU A 20 -13.76 7.15 -14.55
CA LEU A 20 -12.39 7.65 -14.49
C LEU A 20 -11.91 7.79 -13.04
N CYS A 21 -12.77 8.24 -12.12
CA CYS A 21 -12.47 8.30 -10.69
C CYS A 21 -12.37 6.91 -10.04
N ALA A 22 -13.15 5.92 -10.48
CA ALA A 22 -13.02 4.53 -10.04
C ALA A 22 -11.71 3.88 -10.55
N THR A 23 -11.18 4.38 -11.67
CA THR A 23 -9.83 4.05 -12.16
C THR A 23 -8.76 5.00 -11.64
N ALA A 24 -9.08 5.94 -10.75
CA ALA A 24 -8.11 6.84 -10.15
C ALA A 24 -7.16 6.00 -9.29
N TRP A 25 -5.98 5.77 -9.87
CA TRP A 25 -4.80 5.20 -9.27
C TRP A 25 -4.61 5.79 -7.87
N ASN A 26 -4.80 5.00 -6.80
CA ASN A 26 -4.67 5.48 -5.43
C ASN A 26 -3.38 4.94 -4.78
N PRO A 27 -2.20 5.53 -5.08
CA PRO A 27 -0.96 5.20 -4.39
C PRO A 27 -1.04 5.50 -2.88
N GLY A 28 -2.00 6.32 -2.45
CA GLY A 28 -2.26 6.61 -1.05
C GLY A 28 -2.68 5.37 -0.25
N ALA A 29 -3.35 4.39 -0.87
CA ALA A 29 -3.81 3.19 -0.18
C ALA A 29 -2.66 2.33 0.39
N PHE A 30 -1.48 2.42 -0.20
CA PHE A 30 -0.27 1.73 0.23
C PHE A 30 0.71 2.64 0.97
N SER A 31 0.50 3.95 0.96
CA SER A 31 1.36 4.90 1.65
C SER A 31 0.99 5.01 3.13
N GLY A 32 1.88 5.60 3.92
CA GLY A 32 1.69 5.82 5.36
C GLY A 32 2.25 4.69 6.22
N ASP A 33 1.66 4.53 7.39
CA ASP A 33 2.18 3.70 8.47
C ASP A 33 1.67 2.25 8.35
N TRP A 34 2.59 1.31 8.52
CA TRP A 34 2.42 -0.12 8.36
C TRP A 34 3.25 -0.86 9.42
N TYR A 35 2.68 -1.88 10.04
CA TYR A 35 3.35 -2.70 11.05
C TYR A 35 3.83 -4.00 10.44
N CYS A 36 5.10 -4.34 10.63
CA CYS A 36 5.68 -5.60 10.17
C CYS A 36 4.95 -6.79 10.82
N ALA A 37 4.55 -7.77 10.02
CA ALA A 37 3.88 -8.97 10.51
C ALA A 37 4.79 -9.86 11.36
N GLU A 38 6.11 -9.84 11.11
CA GLU A 38 7.08 -10.69 11.82
C GLU A 38 7.53 -10.06 13.15
N THR A 39 7.73 -8.75 13.18
CA THR A 39 8.34 -8.06 14.34
C THR A 39 7.38 -7.10 15.07
N GLY A 40 6.27 -6.72 14.44
CA GLY A 40 5.36 -5.69 14.96
C GLY A 40 5.93 -4.27 14.89
N GLU A 41 7.11 -4.07 14.30
CA GLU A 41 7.77 -2.77 14.17
C GLU A 41 7.04 -1.87 13.16
N LEU A 42 7.14 -0.56 13.37
CA LEU A 42 6.54 0.44 12.50
C LEU A 42 7.43 0.73 11.29
N PHE A 43 6.87 0.49 10.12
CA PHE A 43 7.41 0.85 8.82
C PHE A 43 6.56 1.94 8.18
N ARG A 44 7.22 2.95 7.63
CA ARG A 44 6.57 4.11 7.02
C ARG A 44 6.89 4.18 5.53
N PHE A 45 5.85 4.12 4.73
CA PHE A 45 5.89 4.13 3.27
C PHE A 45 5.57 5.55 2.79
N GLN A 46 6.59 6.33 2.46
CA GLN A 46 6.41 7.72 2.02
C GLN A 46 7.38 8.06 0.89
N ASN A 47 6.87 8.77 -0.12
CA ASN A 47 7.67 9.27 -1.25
C ASN A 47 8.52 8.19 -1.97
N GLY A 48 8.03 6.94 -2.02
CA GLY A 48 8.74 5.81 -2.63
C GLY A 48 9.83 5.19 -1.75
N LEU A 49 9.97 5.66 -0.50
CA LEU A 49 10.92 5.14 0.47
C LEU A 49 10.20 4.39 1.58
N VAL A 50 10.86 3.35 2.09
CA VAL A 50 10.43 2.63 3.28
C VAL A 50 11.41 2.98 4.40
N SER A 51 10.91 3.56 5.48
CA SER A 51 11.68 3.77 6.71
C SER A 51 11.16 2.91 7.85
N CYS A 52 12.05 2.41 8.70
CA CYS A 52 11.69 1.69 9.92
C CYS A 52 12.02 2.55 11.15
N GLU A 53 11.09 2.64 12.09
CA GLU A 53 11.30 3.28 13.38
C GLU A 53 12.30 2.43 14.19
N GLY A 54 13.44 3.02 14.58
CA GLY A 54 14.40 2.38 15.49
C GLY A 54 15.65 1.71 14.88
N HIS A 55 15.77 1.60 13.55
CA HIS A 55 16.89 0.88 12.91
C HIS A 55 18.05 1.77 12.37
N ASN A 56 18.22 3.02 12.83
CA ASN A 56 19.46 3.76 12.50
C ASN A 56 20.58 3.34 13.44
N LEU A 57 21.43 2.44 12.96
CA LEU A 57 22.67 2.08 13.64
C LEU A 57 23.67 3.25 13.78
N LEU A 58 23.40 4.41 13.16
CA LEU A 58 24.33 5.55 13.08
C LEU A 58 23.83 6.88 13.69
N THR A 59 22.53 7.12 13.80
CA THR A 59 22.02 8.49 14.11
C THR A 59 20.77 8.59 14.99
N GLY A 60 20.09 7.49 15.36
CA GLY A 60 18.90 7.55 16.21
C GLY A 60 17.63 8.15 15.58
N ASN A 61 17.57 8.30 14.25
CA ASN A 61 16.38 8.72 13.49
C ASN A 61 15.77 7.55 12.69
N ASP A 62 14.58 7.69 12.10
CA ASP A 62 14.03 6.71 11.15
C ASP A 62 15.09 6.24 10.14
N ALA A 63 15.39 4.94 10.10
CA ALA A 63 16.35 4.41 9.14
C ALA A 63 15.67 4.11 7.83
N MET A 64 16.25 4.55 6.71
CA MET A 64 15.84 4.06 5.41
C MET A 64 16.19 2.58 5.31
N CYS A 65 15.15 1.75 5.29
CA CYS A 65 15.28 0.29 5.25
C CYS A 65 14.87 -0.27 3.89
N GLY A 66 14.45 0.58 2.95
CA GLY A 66 14.10 0.14 1.61
C GLY A 66 13.50 1.23 0.73
N ALA A 67 13.03 0.80 -0.44
CA ALA A 67 12.26 1.59 -1.38
C ALA A 67 11.04 0.79 -1.84
N TYR A 68 10.03 1.45 -2.37
CA TYR A 68 8.89 0.77 -2.95
C TYR A 68 8.42 1.46 -4.23
N CYS A 69 7.89 0.67 -5.16
CA CYS A 69 7.24 1.19 -6.36
C CYS A 69 5.84 0.60 -6.50
N PHE A 70 4.91 1.41 -7.02
CA PHE A 70 3.54 0.98 -7.25
C PHE A 70 3.37 0.41 -8.65
N ASP A 71 2.70 -0.73 -8.74
CA ASP A 71 2.26 -1.31 -10.00
C ASP A 71 0.80 -1.78 -9.91
N ARG A 72 -0.05 -1.28 -10.80
CA ARG A 72 -1.49 -1.60 -10.99
C ARG A 72 -2.15 -2.51 -9.94
N GLY A 73 -2.36 -1.98 -8.73
CA GLY A 73 -3.03 -2.69 -7.63
C GLY A 73 -2.13 -3.50 -6.68
N SER A 74 -0.82 -3.31 -6.79
CA SER A 74 0.22 -3.91 -5.98
C SER A 74 1.33 -2.91 -5.69
N VAL A 75 2.19 -3.25 -4.74
CA VAL A 75 3.42 -2.53 -4.43
C VAL A 75 4.57 -3.51 -4.45
N THR A 76 5.65 -3.18 -5.15
CA THR A 76 6.90 -3.94 -5.08
C THR A 76 7.80 -3.26 -4.06
N VAL A 77 8.18 -3.99 -3.03
CA VAL A 77 9.02 -3.51 -1.93
C VAL A 77 10.44 -4.06 -2.10
N PHE A 78 11.41 -3.17 -2.04
CA PHE A 78 12.84 -3.43 -2.10
C PHE A 78 13.43 -3.17 -0.73
N SER A 79 13.66 -4.21 0.06
CA SER A 79 14.20 -4.09 1.41
C SER A 79 15.72 -4.19 1.42
N LEU A 80 16.36 -3.43 2.29
CA LEU A 80 17.79 -3.49 2.57
C LEU A 80 17.98 -4.24 3.89
N GLY A 81 18.43 -5.49 3.79
CA GLY A 81 18.83 -6.29 4.95
C GLY A 81 20.29 -6.06 5.32
N VAL A 82 20.73 -6.68 6.43
CA VAL A 82 22.11 -6.62 6.94
C VAL A 82 23.15 -7.15 5.94
N ALA A 83 22.72 -8.07 5.06
CA ALA A 83 23.55 -8.67 4.01
C ALA A 83 23.46 -7.95 2.66
N GLY A 84 22.69 -6.86 2.56
CA GLY A 84 22.45 -6.11 1.33
C GLY A 84 20.99 -6.16 0.86
N LEU A 85 20.78 -5.87 -0.44
CA LEU A 85 19.46 -5.81 -1.04
C LEU A 85 18.79 -7.20 -1.03
N GLU A 86 17.62 -7.28 -0.44
CA GLU A 86 16.79 -8.48 -0.47
C GLU A 86 16.08 -8.64 -1.82
N ASN A 87 15.56 -9.84 -2.09
CA ASN A 87 14.72 -10.07 -3.25
C ASN A 87 13.49 -9.15 -3.20
N PRO A 88 13.19 -8.42 -4.29
CA PRO A 88 12.00 -7.57 -4.35
C PRO A 88 10.73 -8.40 -4.13
N ARG A 89 9.84 -7.91 -3.27
CA ARG A 89 8.58 -8.61 -2.95
C ARG A 89 7.41 -7.83 -3.52
N GLN A 90 6.60 -8.47 -4.35
CA GLN A 90 5.35 -7.88 -4.84
C GLN A 90 4.23 -8.18 -3.84
N LEU A 91 3.60 -7.13 -3.35
CA LEU A 91 2.58 -7.18 -2.30
C LEU A 91 1.26 -6.57 -2.77
N TYR A 92 0.16 -7.16 -2.32
CA TYR A 92 -1.20 -6.76 -2.65
C TYR A 92 -1.92 -6.28 -1.41
N LEU A 93 -2.73 -5.24 -1.58
CA LEU A 93 -3.58 -4.72 -0.51
C LEU A 93 -4.80 -5.63 -0.35
N ILE A 94 -4.97 -6.19 0.84
CA ILE A 94 -6.12 -7.02 1.22
C ILE A 94 -6.88 -6.31 2.33
N HIS A 95 -8.15 -6.01 2.07
CA HIS A 95 -9.04 -5.40 3.05
C HIS A 95 -9.55 -6.46 4.03
N GLY A 96 -9.46 -6.18 5.33
CA GLY A 96 -9.85 -7.09 6.41
C GLY A 96 -10.65 -6.38 7.50
N ALA A 97 -11.34 -7.17 8.33
CA ALA A 97 -12.12 -6.65 9.46
C ALA A 97 -11.24 -5.96 10.52
N ASP A 98 -10.02 -6.46 10.71
CA ASP A 98 -9.03 -5.94 11.67
C ASP A 98 -8.08 -4.88 11.05
N GLY A 99 -8.45 -4.37 9.89
CA GLY A 99 -7.67 -3.42 9.09
C GLY A 99 -7.06 -4.05 7.84
N ASP A 100 -6.51 -3.19 6.98
CA ASP A 100 -5.87 -3.64 5.74
C ASP A 100 -4.53 -4.32 6.01
N ARG A 101 -4.15 -5.23 5.13
CA ARG A 101 -2.86 -5.93 5.17
C ARG A 101 -2.21 -6.00 3.79
N LEU A 102 -0.88 -6.06 3.77
CA LEU A 102 -0.09 -6.30 2.55
C LEU A 102 0.34 -7.76 2.49
N CYS A 103 -0.15 -8.47 1.47
CA CYS A 103 0.04 -9.91 1.30
C CYS A 103 0.80 -10.22 0.01
N GLY A 104 1.61 -11.28 0.01
CA GLY A 104 2.30 -11.77 -1.19
C GLY A 104 1.37 -12.31 -2.28
N SER A 105 0.08 -12.49 -2.01
CA SER A 105 -0.93 -12.93 -2.99
C SER A 105 -2.14 -12.00 -3.03
N LYS A 106 -2.67 -11.79 -4.23
CA LYS A 106 -3.84 -10.93 -4.49
C LYS A 106 -5.14 -11.46 -3.87
N ASP A 107 -5.26 -12.78 -3.70
CA ASP A 107 -6.42 -13.42 -3.07
C ASP A 107 -6.33 -13.45 -1.53
N GLY A 108 -5.21 -12.97 -0.97
CA GLY A 108 -4.97 -12.93 0.47
C GLY A 108 -4.60 -14.27 1.10
N THR A 109 -4.29 -15.29 0.30
CA THR A 109 -3.85 -16.63 0.77
C THR A 109 -2.33 -16.73 1.00
N GLY A 110 -1.57 -15.74 0.52
CA GLY A 110 -0.12 -15.70 0.67
C GLY A 110 0.33 -15.22 2.05
N GLU A 111 1.65 -15.18 2.23
CA GLU A 111 2.26 -14.61 3.43
C GLU A 111 1.86 -13.13 3.58
N THR A 112 1.51 -12.74 4.81
CA THR A 112 1.24 -11.33 5.13
C THR A 112 2.52 -10.72 5.69
N TYR A 113 2.94 -9.60 5.10
CA TYR A 113 4.18 -8.92 5.48
C TYR A 113 3.93 -7.67 6.32
N PHE A 114 2.80 -7.00 6.11
CA PHE A 114 2.47 -5.78 6.83
C PHE A 114 0.98 -5.69 7.17
N TYR A 115 0.67 -5.06 8.30
CA TYR A 115 -0.68 -4.74 8.75
C TYR A 115 -0.85 -3.24 8.97
N ARG A 116 -2.05 -2.70 8.77
CA ARG A 116 -2.39 -1.33 9.20
C ARG A 116 -2.52 -1.19 10.71
N SER A 117 -2.81 -2.30 11.40
CA SER A 117 -3.02 -2.34 12.84
C SER A 117 -1.85 -3.03 13.52
N GLN A 118 -1.26 -2.38 14.52
CA GLN A 118 -0.23 -2.98 15.37
C GLN A 118 -0.76 -4.21 16.11
N GLN A 119 -2.01 -4.14 16.58
CA GLN A 119 -2.65 -5.26 17.26
C GLN A 119 -2.77 -6.48 16.34
N ALA A 120 -3.11 -6.28 15.06
CA ALA A 120 -3.20 -7.37 14.09
C ALA A 120 -1.82 -7.97 13.76
N ALA A 121 -0.77 -7.14 13.74
CA ALA A 121 0.61 -7.59 13.57
C ALA A 121 1.08 -8.46 14.75
N LEU A 122 0.78 -8.05 15.98
CA LEU A 122 1.18 -8.76 17.20
C LEU A 122 0.30 -9.97 17.56
N ALA A 123 -0.83 -10.15 16.88
CA ALA A 123 -1.77 -11.25 17.11
C ALA A 123 -1.51 -12.49 16.23
N ASN A 124 -0.57 -12.40 15.28
CA ASN A 124 -0.03 -13.55 14.55
C ASN A 124 1.15 -14.17 15.31
#